data_AF-A0A921QXS1-F1
#
_entry.id   AF-A0A921QXS1-F1
#
_cell.length_a   1.000
_cell.length_b   1.000
_cell.length_c   1.000
_cell.angle_alpha   90.00
_cell.angle_beta   90.00
_cell.angle_gamma   90.00
#
_symmetry.space_group_name_H-M   'P 1'
#
loop_
_entity.id
_entity.type
_entity.pdbx_description
1 polymer ?
#
loop_
_entity_poly.entity_id
_entity_poly.type
_entity_poly.pdbx_seq_one_letter_code
_entity_poly.pdbx_strand_id
1 'polypeptide(L)'
;MFYGKSAIFILLVCAITTSCVGMLCTPKQKDKLLYECRPWIKQGFNKYHLPKDSTCCEEVTKVSNMYMGMHYIVLMLSPNERKIYSVGNILKLTNRC
;
A
#
# COMPACT_ATOMS: atom_id res chain seq x y z
N MET A 1 2.66 -33.20 35.34
CA MET A 1 3.38 -31.97 35.70
C MET A 1 4.14 -31.46 34.46
N PHE A 2 3.42 -30.96 33.44
CA PHE A 2 3.99 -30.62 32.12
C PHE A 2 3.69 -29.18 31.68
N TYR A 3 3.35 -28.28 32.61
CA TYR A 3 3.00 -26.88 32.33
C TYR A 3 4.21 -25.92 32.24
N GLY A 4 5.44 -26.43 32.29
CA GLY A 4 6.66 -25.59 32.31
C GLY A 4 7.35 -25.39 30.96
N LYS A 5 7.00 -26.15 29.91
CA LYS A 5 7.74 -26.12 28.62
C LYS A 5 6.97 -25.49 27.45
N SER A 6 5.65 -25.38 27.51
CA SER A 6 4.84 -24.85 26.38
C SER A 6 4.74 -23.32 26.35
N ALA A 7 5.04 -22.62 27.45
CA ALA A 7 4.95 -21.16 27.51
C ALA A 7 5.97 -20.46 26.59
N ILE A 8 7.15 -21.06 26.42
CA ILE A 8 8.23 -20.49 25.60
C ILE A 8 7.88 -20.54 24.11
N PHE A 9 7.23 -21.61 23.64
CA PHE A 9 6.81 -21.74 22.26
C PHE A 9 5.69 -20.75 21.89
N ILE A 10 4.77 -20.45 22.81
CA ILE A 10 3.68 -19.50 22.56
C ILE A 10 4.21 -18.05 22.45
N LEU A 11 5.21 -17.69 23.25
CA LEU A 11 5.86 -16.38 23.18
C LEU A 11 6.65 -16.18 21.87
N LEU A 12 7.31 -17.23 21.38
CA LEU A 12 8.06 -17.20 20.13
C LEU A 12 7.13 -17.03 18.91
N VAL A 13 5.97 -17.68 18.91
CA VAL A 13 4.97 -17.54 17.83
C VAL A 13 4.35 -16.13 17.82
N CYS A 14 4.12 -15.51 18.98
CA CYS A 14 3.60 -14.13 19.03
C CYS A 14 4.63 -13.08 18.56
N ALA A 15 5.93 -13.29 18.82
CA ALA A 15 6.97 -12.38 18.34
C ALA A 15 7.10 -12.36 16.81
N ILE A 16 6.87 -13.52 16.16
CA ILE A 16 6.92 -13.65 14.69
C ILE A 16 5.67 -13.03 14.03
N THR A 17 4.50 -13.06 14.66
CA THR A 17 3.29 -12.44 14.09
C THR A 17 3.26 -10.92 14.26
N THR A 18 3.93 -10.40 15.29
CA THR A 18 3.95 -8.95 15.58
C THR A 18 4.81 -8.15 14.60
N SER A 19 5.73 -8.78 13.87
CA SER A 19 6.62 -8.12 12.91
C SER A 19 5.95 -7.71 11.59
N CYS A 20 4.72 -8.18 11.32
CA CYS A 20 4.00 -7.86 10.09
C CYS A 20 3.12 -6.59 10.18
N VAL A 21 3.06 -5.92 11.33
CA VAL A 21 2.11 -4.80 11.55
C VAL A 21 2.64 -3.45 11.00
N GLY A 22 3.88 -3.39 10.52
CA GLY A 22 4.49 -2.16 10.02
C GLY A 22 5.02 -2.21 8.58
N MET A 23 4.85 -3.33 7.86
CA MET A 23 5.59 -3.56 6.62
C MET A 23 4.73 -3.58 5.34
N LEU A 24 3.42 -3.84 5.47
CA LEU A 24 2.49 -3.92 4.34
C LEU A 24 1.53 -2.73 4.35
N CYS A 25 1.17 -2.27 3.15
CA CYS A 25 0.17 -1.22 2.97
C CYS A 25 -1.20 -1.69 3.49
N THR A 26 -1.89 -0.86 4.26
CA THR A 26 -3.24 -1.16 4.78
C THR A 26 -4.34 -0.79 3.77
N PRO A 27 -5.55 -1.35 3.88
CA PRO A 27 -6.68 -0.94 3.06
C PRO A 27 -6.98 0.56 3.14
N LYS A 28 -6.84 1.16 4.34
CA LYS A 28 -7.02 2.60 4.56
C LYS A 28 -6.00 3.44 3.78
N GLN A 29 -4.74 3.00 3.74
CA GLN A 29 -3.70 3.66 2.93
C GLN A 29 -3.99 3.52 1.44
N LYS A 30 -4.51 2.36 1.00
CA LYS A 30 -4.99 2.19 -0.39
C LYS A 30 -6.09 3.17 -0.74
N ASP A 31 -7.16 3.23 0.06
CA ASP A 31 -8.29 4.11 -0.24
C ASP A 31 -7.87 5.58 -0.26
N LYS A 32 -6.99 5.98 0.67
CA LYS A 32 -6.45 7.34 0.70
C LYS A 32 -5.60 7.66 -0.54
N LEU A 33 -4.68 6.78 -0.93
CA LEU A 33 -3.86 6.94 -2.13
C LEU A 33 -4.73 7.02 -3.39
N LEU A 34 -5.72 6.12 -3.53
CA LEU A 34 -6.63 6.14 -4.68
C LEU A 34 -7.50 7.39 -4.74
N TYR A 35 -7.88 7.95 -3.58
CA TYR A 35 -8.64 9.18 -3.50
C TYR A 35 -7.79 10.39 -3.92
N GLU A 36 -6.64 10.60 -3.26
CA GLU A 36 -5.76 11.76 -3.50
C GLU A 36 -5.17 11.72 -4.91
N CYS A 37 -4.72 10.55 -5.36
CA CYS A 37 -4.09 10.40 -6.67
C CYS A 37 -5.08 10.16 -7.82
N ARG A 38 -6.39 10.11 -7.54
CA ARG A 38 -7.48 9.88 -8.52
C ARG A 38 -7.29 10.65 -9.83
N PRO A 39 -6.92 11.95 -9.84
CA PRO A 39 -6.79 12.71 -11.08
C PRO A 39 -5.68 12.22 -12.01
N TRP A 40 -4.71 11.46 -11.53
CA TRP A 40 -3.54 11.02 -12.31
C TRP A 40 -3.53 9.53 -12.63
N ILE A 41 -4.34 8.74 -11.91
CA ILE A 41 -4.36 7.27 -12.05
C ILE A 41 -5.57 6.73 -12.82
N LYS A 42 -6.55 7.55 -13.19
CA LYS A 42 -7.73 7.11 -13.97
C LYS A 42 -7.33 6.48 -15.31
N GLN A 43 -8.11 5.49 -15.75
CA GLN A 43 -7.99 4.93 -17.10
C GLN A 43 -8.20 6.02 -18.17
N GLY A 44 -7.48 5.90 -19.28
CA GLY A 44 -7.54 6.86 -20.40
C GLY A 44 -6.97 8.25 -20.10
N PHE A 45 -6.58 8.52 -18.85
CA PHE A 45 -6.09 9.82 -18.43
C PHE A 45 -4.57 9.86 -18.42
N ASN A 46 -3.99 10.83 -19.12
CA ASN A 46 -2.54 11.01 -19.22
C ASN A 46 -2.17 12.44 -18.80
N LYS A 47 -2.44 12.79 -17.54
CA LYS A 47 -1.88 14.03 -16.98
C LYS A 47 -0.37 13.85 -16.81
N TYR A 48 0.39 14.69 -17.53
CA TYR A 48 1.84 14.70 -17.52
C TYR A 48 2.41 15.35 -16.25
N HIS A 49 1.68 16.29 -15.64
CA HIS A 49 2.17 17.05 -14.50
C HIS A 49 1.49 16.62 -13.20
N LEU A 50 2.29 16.08 -12.28
CA LEU A 50 1.94 15.79 -10.89
C LEU A 50 2.82 16.70 -10.02
N PRO A 51 2.25 17.68 -9.29
CA PRO A 51 3.03 18.52 -8.38
C PRO A 51 3.64 17.66 -7.28
N LYS A 52 4.95 17.81 -7.04
CA LYS A 52 5.70 17.01 -6.05
C LYS A 52 5.25 17.26 -4.61
N ASP A 53 4.78 18.46 -4.35
CA ASP A 53 4.22 18.95 -3.09
C ASP A 53 2.73 18.60 -2.92
N SER A 54 2.12 17.86 -3.86
CA SER A 54 0.73 17.44 -3.74
C SER A 54 0.54 16.39 -2.65
N THR A 55 -0.66 16.37 -2.06
CA THR A 55 -1.10 15.34 -1.10
C THR A 55 -1.00 13.93 -1.67
N CYS A 56 -1.17 13.77 -3.00
CA CYS A 56 -0.92 12.50 -3.68
C CYS A 56 0.52 12.02 -3.49
N CYS A 57 1.52 12.89 -3.68
CA CYS A 57 2.93 12.50 -3.53
C CYS A 57 3.36 12.25 -2.09
N GLU A 58 2.73 12.93 -1.14
CA GLU A 58 2.91 12.63 0.28
C GLU A 58 2.45 11.18 0.60
N GLU A 59 1.28 10.77 0.10
CA GLU A 59 0.77 9.41 0.31
C GLU A 59 1.56 8.36 -0.48
N VAL A 60 2.00 8.67 -1.69
CA VAL A 60 2.91 7.83 -2.48
C VAL A 60 4.21 7.57 -1.72
N THR A 61 4.79 8.59 -1.09
CA THR A 61 6.04 8.46 -0.30
C THR A 61 5.84 7.53 0.89
N LYS A 62 4.71 7.69 1.62
CA LYS A 62 4.36 6.83 2.76
C LYS A 62 4.25 5.37 2.35
N VAL A 63 3.61 5.09 1.21
CA VAL A 63 3.39 3.72 0.72
C VAL A 63 4.64 3.16 0.04
N SER A 64 5.40 3.95 -0.72
CA SER A 64 6.56 3.48 -1.46
C SER A 64 7.71 3.01 -0.58
N ASN A 65 7.81 3.55 0.64
CA ASN A 65 8.81 3.11 1.62
C ASN A 65 8.44 1.78 2.30
N MET A 66 7.24 1.24 2.05
CA MET A 66 6.78 -0.03 2.59
C MET A 66 7.16 -1.19 1.66
N TYR A 67 7.33 -2.38 2.24
CA TYR A 67 7.62 -3.58 1.46
C TYR A 67 6.47 -3.84 0.49
N MET A 68 6.79 -3.93 -0.81
CA MET A 68 5.82 -4.11 -1.88
C MET A 68 4.70 -3.05 -1.93
N GLY A 69 4.83 -1.88 -1.28
CA GLY A 69 3.69 -0.98 -1.03
C GLY A 69 2.83 -0.68 -2.26
N MET A 70 3.43 -0.14 -3.32
CA MET A 70 2.69 0.20 -4.56
C MET A 70 2.18 -1.05 -5.30
N HIS A 71 2.92 -2.15 -5.26
CA HIS A 71 2.45 -3.43 -5.82
C HIS A 71 1.26 -3.98 -5.01
N TYR A 72 1.25 -3.78 -3.70
CA TYR A 72 0.18 -4.19 -2.82
C TYR A 72 -1.09 -3.38 -3.04
N ILE A 73 -0.98 -2.07 -3.33
CA ILE A 73 -2.10 -1.25 -3.80
C ILE A 73 -2.78 -1.90 -5.00
N VAL A 74 -1.99 -2.28 -6.01
CA VAL A 74 -2.49 -2.91 -7.24
C VAL A 74 -3.15 -4.26 -6.95
N LEU A 75 -2.54 -5.07 -6.07
CA LEU A 75 -3.10 -6.36 -5.66
C LEU A 75 -4.45 -6.19 -4.95
N MET A 76 -4.60 -5.16 -4.13
CA MET A 76 -5.84 -4.87 -3.37
C MET A 76 -6.94 -4.19 -4.19
N LEU A 77 -6.71 -3.83 -5.46
CA LEU A 77 -7.76 -3.23 -6.27
C LEU A 77 -8.91 -4.21 -6.50
N SER A 78 -10.11 -3.79 -6.12
CA SER A 78 -11.35 -4.48 -6.44
C SER A 78 -11.61 -4.49 -7.95
N PRO A 79 -12.47 -5.39 -8.45
CA PRO A 79 -12.82 -5.45 -9.88
C PRO A 79 -13.38 -4.13 -10.43
N ASN A 80 -14.12 -3.37 -9.61
CA ASN A 80 -14.67 -2.07 -10.00
C ASN A 80 -13.58 -1.00 -10.05
N GLU A 81 -12.66 -0.98 -9.09
CA GLU A 81 -11.52 -0.05 -9.11
C GLU A 81 -10.60 -0.31 -10.30
N ARG A 82 -10.40 -1.58 -10.70
CA ARG A 82 -9.62 -1.95 -11.88
C ARG A 82 -10.23 -1.43 -13.19
N LYS A 83 -11.55 -1.18 -13.24
CA LYS A 83 -12.22 -0.56 -14.39
C LYS A 83 -12.02 0.96 -14.43
N ILE A 84 -11.80 1.59 -13.28
CA ILE A 84 -11.71 3.06 -13.15
C ILE A 84 -10.25 3.53 -13.20
N TYR A 85 -9.35 2.77 -12.59
CA TYR A 85 -7.94 3.12 -12.43
C TYR A 85 -7.03 2.27 -13.30
N SER A 86 -6.02 2.91 -13.87
CA SER A 86 -4.96 2.27 -14.64
C SER A 86 -3.85 1.79 -13.70
N VAL A 87 -3.66 0.46 -13.67
CA VAL A 87 -2.55 -0.17 -12.93
C VAL A 87 -1.21 0.43 -13.32
N GLY A 88 -1.00 0.67 -14.63
CA GLY A 88 0.23 1.29 -15.12
C GLY A 88 0.43 2.72 -14.62
N ASN A 89 -0.64 3.51 -14.47
CA ASN A 89 -0.53 4.86 -13.92
C ASN A 89 -0.26 4.84 -12.41
N ILE A 90 -0.87 3.91 -11.67
CA ILE A 90 -0.61 3.72 -10.23
C ILE A 90 0.87 3.39 -10.00
N LEU A 91 1.42 2.43 -10.73
CA LEU A 91 2.83 2.03 -10.59
C LEU A 91 3.81 3.14 -11.00
N LYS A 92 3.42 4.03 -11.92
CA LYS A 92 4.24 5.16 -12.35
C LYS A 92 4.27 6.32 -11.34
N LEU A 93 3.38 6.34 -10.34
CA LEU A 93 3.35 7.41 -9.34
C LEU A 93 4.68 7.52 -8.59
N THR A 94 5.34 6.40 -8.28
CA THR A 94 6.65 6.40 -7.59
C THR A 94 7.73 7.17 -8.35
N ASN A 95 7.67 7.17 -9.69
CA ASN A 95 8.65 7.88 -10.52
C ASN A 95 8.26 9.35 -10.74
N ARG A 96 7.03 9.75 -10.41
CA ARG A 96 6.50 11.09 -10.68
C ARG A 96 6.53 12.03 -9.46
N CYS A 97 6.84 11.53 -8.26
CA CYS A 97 6.73 12.27 -6.99
C CYS A 97 8.06 12.79 -6.42
#